data_AF-A0A7X9IWZ3-F1
#
_entry.id   AF-A0A7X9IWZ3-F1
#
_cell.length_a   1.000
_cell.length_b   1.000
_cell.length_c   1.000
_cell.angle_alpha   90.00
_cell.angle_beta   90.00
_cell.angle_gamma   90.00
#
_symmetry.space_group_name_H-M   'P 1'
#
loop_
_entity.id
_entity.type
_entity.pdbx_description
1 polymer ?
#
loop_
_entity_poly.entity_id
_entity_poly.type
_entity_poly.pdbx_seq_one_letter_code
_entity_poly.pdbx_strand_id
1 'polypeptide(L)'
;MTTRYENATVGTRKALRLGLLAAMLLVGSAGCDDKECSRTSDCPAGHYCSRSGQCVPFEDVTRADADADADADAPSDRPAETPADGADGPADGAEDDAPGADGDSDVAEDDGGPGPCASDEDCDDGSPCTDDRCEAGECTHAHHPDGEPCPDDEWCDGVEECFDGLCRNTVTPCPEPPDPCIYAACDEATHTCRDAPVVDGMMCGAETACGAIDVCIDGACTRRLEGACDDGNPCTIDRCVTDAPGAPPHCERDHAADGTSCTTADPCGGGGARVCVAGNCIAASDAPCGDGSLCTVTACWFDGSCTTVSPTPSIPPLACGSGVTASTFTGANDVSSYGTCASGLTGGEVVYAVDLPAWTVRLTATLSDVVSNGTPTVLVLGDACDPASCVASGASSVAATVTGGRRYYVVVDGAANARAAFSLAVDCS
;
A
#
# COMPACT_ATOMS: atom_id res chain seq x y z
N MET A 1 57.47 16.81 -53.15
CA MET A 1 57.01 16.54 -54.53
C MET A 1 55.73 15.73 -54.39
N THR A 2 54.56 16.40 -54.30
CA THR A 2 53.55 16.55 -55.39
C THR A 2 53.00 15.18 -55.83
N THR A 3 51.72 14.82 -55.61
CA THR A 3 50.45 15.41 -56.11
C THR A 3 49.27 14.87 -55.25
N ARG A 4 48.28 15.65 -54.75
CA ARG A 4 47.02 16.18 -55.39
C ARG A 4 46.21 15.12 -56.16
N TYR A 5 44.88 15.11 -56.28
CA TYR A 5 43.63 15.67 -55.68
C TYR A 5 42.49 15.17 -56.65
N GLU A 6 41.22 15.51 -56.40
CA GLU A 6 40.00 15.35 -57.26
C GLU A 6 39.17 14.10 -56.94
N ASN A 7 37.97 14.14 -56.34
CA ASN A 7 36.81 15.05 -56.31
C ASN A 7 36.00 15.09 -57.63
N ALA A 8 34.76 14.59 -57.57
CA ALA A 8 33.70 14.90 -58.53
C ALA A 8 32.36 14.98 -57.80
N THR A 9 31.85 16.20 -57.71
CA THR A 9 30.52 16.61 -57.25
C THR A 9 29.58 16.84 -58.44
N VAL A 10 28.28 16.95 -58.13
CA VAL A 10 27.28 17.89 -58.67
C VAL A 10 26.06 17.27 -59.39
N GLY A 11 24.88 17.60 -58.84
CA GLY A 11 23.69 18.03 -59.60
C GLY A 11 22.48 17.10 -59.45
N THR A 12 21.24 17.53 -59.17
CA THR A 12 20.63 18.87 -59.15
C THR A 12 19.24 18.78 -58.51
N ARG A 13 18.79 19.92 -57.94
CA ARG A 13 17.47 20.17 -57.34
C ARG A 13 16.34 20.14 -58.37
N LYS A 14 15.13 19.78 -57.93
CA LYS A 14 13.88 20.36 -58.44
C LYS A 14 12.80 20.37 -57.36
N ALA A 15 12.41 21.57 -56.95
CA ALA A 15 11.23 21.86 -56.17
C ALA A 15 10.07 22.17 -57.12
N LEU A 16 8.84 21.76 -56.78
CA LEU A 16 7.64 22.55 -57.04
C LEU A 16 6.48 22.13 -56.13
N ARG A 17 5.67 23.13 -55.78
CA ARG A 17 4.64 23.21 -54.75
C ARG A 17 3.24 22.77 -55.24
N LEU A 18 2.36 22.63 -54.24
CA LEU A 18 0.93 22.99 -54.18
C LEU A 18 -0.11 21.88 -54.43
N GLY A 19 -0.96 21.65 -53.42
CA GLY A 19 -2.18 20.83 -53.53
C GLY A 19 -2.90 20.72 -52.18
N LEU A 20 -3.70 21.74 -51.86
CA LEU A 20 -4.68 21.77 -50.77
C LEU A 20 -5.82 20.77 -51.08
N LEU A 21 -6.13 19.84 -50.19
CA LEU A 21 -7.42 19.12 -50.21
C LEU A 21 -7.83 18.74 -48.78
N ALA A 22 -8.86 19.43 -48.31
CA ALA A 22 -9.65 19.07 -47.15
C ALA A 22 -10.52 17.86 -47.49
N ALA A 23 -10.57 16.88 -46.59
CA ALA A 23 -11.57 15.81 -46.61
C ALA A 23 -12.45 15.95 -45.37
N MET A 24 -13.69 16.37 -45.59
CA MET A 24 -14.81 16.21 -44.65
C MET A 24 -15.59 14.94 -45.02
N LEU A 25 -16.28 14.42 -43.99
CA LEU A 25 -17.44 13.49 -43.99
C LEU A 25 -17.16 11.97 -43.99
N LEU A 26 -17.38 11.30 -42.85
CA LEU A 26 -18.71 10.79 -42.44
C LEU A 26 -18.74 10.29 -41.00
N VAL A 27 -19.89 10.56 -40.37
CA VAL A 27 -20.29 10.33 -38.99
C VAL A 27 -20.53 8.84 -38.74
N GLY A 28 -19.92 8.30 -37.68
CA GLY A 28 -20.30 7.05 -37.03
C GLY A 28 -20.69 7.36 -35.59
N SER A 29 -21.99 7.37 -35.32
CA SER A 29 -22.58 7.52 -33.99
C SER A 29 -22.34 6.27 -33.15
N ALA A 30 -21.52 6.38 -32.12
CA ALA A 30 -21.57 5.54 -30.93
C ALA A 30 -21.38 6.49 -29.73
N GLY A 31 -22.50 6.87 -29.10
CA GLY A 31 -22.47 7.65 -27.88
C GLY A 31 -21.93 6.80 -26.74
N CYS A 32 -20.67 6.98 -26.42
CA CYS A 32 -20.09 6.72 -25.12
C CYS A 32 -19.32 7.99 -24.75
N ASP A 33 -19.74 8.65 -23.68
CA ASP A 33 -19.12 9.81 -23.06
C ASP A 33 -17.57 9.71 -23.03
N ASP A 34 -16.87 10.66 -23.66
CA ASP A 34 -15.41 10.81 -23.61
C ASP A 34 -14.98 11.30 -22.21
N LYS A 35 -15.07 10.44 -21.19
CA LYS A 35 -14.53 10.69 -19.85
C LYS A 35 -13.10 10.13 -19.77
N GLU A 36 -12.14 10.99 -19.40
CA GLU A 36 -10.74 10.63 -19.14
C GLU A 36 -10.56 9.83 -17.84
N CYS A 37 -11.48 9.95 -16.88
CA CYS A 37 -11.44 9.24 -15.60
C CYS A 37 -12.84 8.89 -15.09
N SER A 38 -12.94 7.84 -14.27
CA SER A 38 -14.17 7.48 -13.55
C SER A 38 -14.01 7.60 -12.04
N ARG A 39 -12.77 7.52 -11.54
CA ARG A 39 -12.39 7.72 -10.14
C ARG A 39 -11.09 8.52 -10.06
N THR A 40 -10.85 9.17 -8.93
CA THR A 40 -9.62 9.96 -8.68
C THR A 40 -8.35 9.11 -8.79
N SER A 41 -8.42 7.81 -8.51
CA SER A 41 -7.31 6.85 -8.70
C SER A 41 -6.87 6.69 -10.16
N ASP A 42 -7.73 7.04 -11.11
CA ASP A 42 -7.42 6.94 -12.54
C ASP A 42 -6.58 8.14 -13.02
N CYS A 43 -6.37 9.14 -12.16
CA CYS A 43 -5.65 10.37 -12.46
C CYS A 43 -4.19 10.36 -11.95
N PRO A 44 -3.28 11.12 -12.59
CA PRO A 44 -1.92 11.28 -12.12
C PRO A 44 -1.86 11.88 -10.71
N ALA A 45 -0.77 11.60 -9.99
CA ALA A 45 -0.54 12.17 -8.65
C ALA A 45 -0.72 13.70 -8.66
N GLY A 46 -1.50 14.20 -7.70
CA GLY A 46 -1.82 15.63 -7.60
C GLY A 46 -3.09 16.08 -8.33
N HIS A 47 -3.88 15.16 -8.90
CA HIS A 47 -5.12 15.45 -9.62
C HIS A 47 -6.30 14.61 -9.08
N TYR A 48 -7.54 15.11 -9.22
CA TYR A 48 -8.78 14.38 -8.93
C TYR A 48 -9.69 14.30 -10.15
N CYS A 49 -10.62 13.34 -10.14
CA CYS A 49 -11.55 13.17 -11.24
C CYS A 49 -12.77 14.07 -11.07
N SER A 50 -12.97 15.03 -11.98
CA SER A 50 -14.14 15.91 -11.95
C SER A 50 -15.44 15.17 -12.35
N ARG A 51 -16.61 15.76 -12.07
CA ARG A 51 -17.90 15.20 -12.55
C ARG A 51 -18.01 15.13 -14.08
N SER A 52 -17.26 15.97 -14.80
CA SER A 52 -17.16 15.89 -16.27
C SER A 52 -16.22 14.77 -16.74
N GLY A 53 -15.62 14.02 -15.82
CA GLY A 53 -14.71 12.91 -16.10
C GLY A 53 -13.34 13.37 -16.57
N GLN A 54 -12.83 14.49 -16.08
CA GLN A 54 -11.50 15.02 -16.43
C GLN A 54 -10.60 15.08 -15.20
N CYS A 55 -9.30 14.80 -15.38
CA CYS A 55 -8.32 14.91 -14.31
C CYS A 55 -7.93 16.37 -14.10
N VAL A 56 -8.24 16.92 -12.92
CA VAL A 56 -8.02 18.33 -12.57
C VAL A 56 -7.06 18.46 -11.37
N PRO A 57 -6.14 19.45 -11.35
CA PRO A 57 -5.18 19.60 -10.26
C PRO A 57 -5.86 19.99 -8.94
N PHE A 58 -5.34 19.52 -7.80
CA PHE A 58 -5.87 19.90 -6.47
C PHE A 58 -5.77 21.40 -6.15
N GLU A 59 -4.87 22.12 -6.82
CA GLU A 59 -4.62 23.54 -6.59
C GLU A 59 -5.76 24.46 -7.11
N ASP A 60 -6.61 23.93 -8.00
CA ASP A 60 -7.70 24.67 -8.66
C ASP A 60 -9.10 24.41 -8.04
N VAL A 61 -9.17 23.74 -6.89
CA VAL A 61 -10.46 23.41 -6.24
C VAL A 61 -11.09 24.67 -5.63
N THR A 62 -12.21 25.12 -6.21
CA THR A 62 -13.07 26.13 -5.57
C THR A 62 -14.09 25.45 -4.65
N ARG A 63 -14.55 26.18 -3.62
CA ARG A 63 -15.47 25.68 -2.58
C ARG A 63 -16.78 25.06 -3.11
N ALA A 64 -17.14 25.30 -4.38
CA ALA A 64 -18.32 24.71 -5.00
C ALA A 64 -18.15 23.23 -5.40
N ASP A 65 -16.91 22.74 -5.51
CA ASP A 65 -16.60 21.37 -5.96
C ASP A 65 -16.30 20.41 -4.80
N ALA A 66 -16.11 20.93 -3.58
CA ALA A 66 -15.78 20.14 -2.38
C ALA A 66 -17.01 19.52 -1.67
N ASP A 67 -18.22 20.00 -1.96
CA ASP A 67 -19.46 19.46 -1.40
C ASP A 67 -20.09 18.35 -2.28
N ALA A 68 -19.30 17.80 -3.20
CA ALA A 68 -19.70 16.80 -4.19
C ALA A 68 -19.12 15.40 -3.94
N ASP A 69 -18.30 15.22 -2.90
CA ASP A 69 -17.68 13.95 -2.57
C ASP A 69 -18.69 13.03 -1.87
N ALA A 70 -19.26 12.11 -2.64
CA ALA A 70 -20.03 10.97 -2.15
C ALA A 70 -19.19 9.67 -2.08
N ASP A 71 -17.87 9.79 -2.03
CA ASP A 71 -16.96 8.67 -1.79
C ASP A 71 -15.95 9.07 -0.71
N ALA A 72 -15.97 8.32 0.39
CA ALA A 72 -15.19 8.57 1.59
C ALA A 72 -13.73 8.14 1.43
N ASP A 73 -12.88 8.97 0.81
CA ASP A 73 -11.42 8.75 0.82
C ASP A 73 -10.62 10.06 0.65
N ALA A 74 -10.85 11.03 1.53
CA ALA A 74 -9.97 12.19 1.68
C ALA A 74 -8.93 11.94 2.79
N PRO A 75 -7.60 12.11 2.54
CA PRO A 75 -6.59 12.07 3.59
C PRO A 75 -6.76 13.24 4.57
N SER A 76 -6.85 12.92 5.86
CA SER A 76 -6.86 13.86 6.97
C SER A 76 -5.48 14.51 7.20
N ASP A 77 -4.98 15.28 6.24
CA ASP A 77 -3.78 16.11 6.45
C ASP A 77 -4.01 17.53 5.94
N ARG A 78 -4.56 18.37 6.81
CA ARG A 78 -4.31 19.81 6.77
C ARG A 78 -3.70 20.29 8.10
N PRO A 79 -2.64 21.11 8.06
CA PRO A 79 -2.05 21.69 9.26
C PRO A 79 -3.06 22.61 9.97
N ALA A 80 -3.16 22.48 11.29
CA ALA A 80 -3.95 23.37 12.12
C ALA A 80 -3.30 24.77 12.17
N GLU A 81 -4.01 25.78 11.65
CA GLU A 81 -3.73 27.17 11.97
C GLU A 81 -4.84 27.71 12.90
N THR A 82 -4.43 28.23 14.05
CA THR A 82 -5.16 29.20 14.90
C THR A 82 -4.23 30.42 15.04
N PRO A 83 -4.67 31.67 15.35
CA PRO A 83 -5.81 32.07 16.21
C PRO A 83 -6.65 33.26 15.68
N ALA A 84 -7.89 33.52 16.14
CA ALA A 84 -8.32 34.39 17.26
C ALA A 84 -9.75 34.89 16.84
N ASP A 85 -10.76 35.21 17.65
CA ASP A 85 -10.89 35.86 18.96
C ASP A 85 -12.28 35.55 19.57
N GLY A 86 -12.32 35.47 20.91
CA GLY A 86 -13.42 35.84 21.85
C GLY A 86 -14.83 35.25 21.69
N ALA A 87 -15.60 34.95 22.73
CA ALA A 87 -15.45 35.09 24.17
C ALA A 87 -16.59 34.27 24.84
N ASP A 88 -16.41 33.99 26.13
CA ASP A 88 -17.44 33.72 27.15
C ASP A 88 -18.27 32.41 27.08
N GLY A 89 -18.02 31.51 28.05
CA GLY A 89 -19.02 30.56 28.55
C GLY A 89 -20.04 31.25 29.48
N PRO A 90 -20.92 30.53 30.23
CA PRO A 90 -20.89 29.10 30.55
C PRO A 90 -22.25 28.38 30.42
N ALA A 91 -22.29 27.18 31.01
CA ALA A 91 -23.33 26.15 31.01
C ALA A 91 -24.66 26.49 31.71
N ASP A 92 -25.55 25.50 31.59
CA ASP A 92 -26.71 25.15 32.44
C ASP A 92 -28.09 25.63 31.96
N GLY A 93 -29.06 24.73 32.09
CA GLY A 93 -30.43 25.12 32.41
C GLY A 93 -31.51 24.59 31.47
N ALA A 94 -32.37 23.76 32.05
CA ALA A 94 -33.62 23.32 31.50
C ALA A 94 -34.75 24.36 31.69
N GLU A 95 -35.91 24.01 31.15
CA GLU A 95 -37.28 24.43 31.50
C GLU A 95 -37.84 25.71 30.84
N ASP A 96 -38.91 25.46 30.08
CA ASP A 96 -40.19 26.18 29.96
C ASP A 96 -40.20 27.68 29.61
N ASP A 97 -40.81 27.99 28.45
CA ASP A 97 -42.05 28.79 28.35
C ASP A 97 -42.23 29.38 26.93
N ALA A 98 -43.36 29.04 26.30
CA ALA A 98 -43.87 29.68 25.09
C ALA A 98 -44.35 31.13 25.38
N PRO A 99 -44.58 31.95 24.35
CA PRO A 99 -45.98 32.16 23.95
C PRO A 99 -46.16 32.36 22.43
N GLY A 100 -47.38 32.07 21.99
CA GLY A 100 -47.75 31.98 20.58
C GLY A 100 -48.19 33.28 19.93
N ALA A 101 -48.64 33.11 18.68
CA ALA A 101 -49.64 33.89 17.93
C ALA A 101 -49.75 33.16 16.56
N ASP A 102 -50.88 32.95 15.88
CA ASP A 102 -52.31 33.20 16.07
C ASP A 102 -52.96 32.88 14.70
N GLY A 103 -54.19 32.35 14.66
CA GLY A 103 -54.95 32.26 13.41
C GLY A 103 -55.99 31.14 13.32
N ASP A 104 -57.08 31.29 14.07
CA ASP A 104 -58.31 30.48 14.09
C ASP A 104 -58.90 30.11 12.73
N SER A 105 -59.48 28.90 12.63
CA SER A 105 -60.77 28.65 11.97
C SER A 105 -61.44 27.40 12.56
N ASP A 106 -62.41 27.69 13.43
CA ASP A 106 -63.71 27.00 13.58
C ASP A 106 -63.82 25.70 14.38
N VAL A 107 -64.38 25.90 15.58
CA VAL A 107 -64.99 24.92 16.48
C VAL A 107 -66.25 24.32 15.85
N ALA A 108 -66.38 23.00 15.93
CA ALA A 108 -67.66 22.37 16.23
C ALA A 108 -67.41 21.34 17.33
N GLU A 109 -67.83 21.69 18.54
CA GLU A 109 -68.14 20.73 19.59
C GLU A 109 -69.19 19.75 19.06
N ASP A 110 -68.93 18.45 19.16
CA ASP A 110 -69.98 17.44 19.15
C ASP A 110 -70.01 16.76 20.53
N ASP A 111 -71.07 17.09 21.25
CA ASP A 111 -71.54 16.46 22.47
C ASP A 111 -72.09 15.05 22.16
N GLY A 112 -71.51 14.00 22.75
CA GLY A 112 -72.25 12.78 23.14
C GLY A 112 -72.62 11.78 22.02
N GLY A 113 -71.64 11.03 21.53
CA GLY A 113 -71.74 9.79 20.75
C GLY A 113 -70.55 8.87 21.06
N PRO A 114 -70.59 7.56 20.76
CA PRO A 114 -69.70 6.57 21.36
C PRO A 114 -68.24 6.73 20.86
N GLY A 115 -67.29 6.05 21.48
CA GLY A 115 -65.89 6.03 21.03
C GLY A 115 -65.72 5.43 19.61
N PRO A 116 -64.47 5.13 19.19
CA PRO A 116 -63.90 5.51 17.89
C PRO A 116 -64.36 4.71 16.65
N CYS A 117 -65.55 4.10 16.65
CA CYS A 117 -66.07 3.35 15.51
C CYS A 117 -67.61 3.37 15.45
N ALA A 118 -68.17 3.35 14.24
CA ALA A 118 -69.62 3.23 14.00
C ALA A 118 -70.00 1.88 13.38
N SER A 119 -69.02 1.15 12.85
CA SER A 119 -69.13 -0.15 12.20
C SER A 119 -67.83 -0.95 12.36
N ASP A 120 -67.90 -2.26 12.16
CA ASP A 120 -66.73 -3.15 12.26
C ASP A 120 -65.60 -2.73 11.31
N GLU A 121 -65.93 -2.19 10.13
CA GLU A 121 -64.94 -1.74 9.13
C GLU A 121 -64.19 -0.46 9.55
N ASP A 122 -64.74 0.31 10.50
CA ASP A 122 -64.01 1.43 11.11
C ASP A 122 -62.92 0.96 12.09
N CYS A 123 -62.91 -0.35 12.42
CA CYS A 123 -61.94 -0.99 13.31
C CYS A 123 -60.94 -1.89 12.58
N ASP A 124 -60.97 -1.94 11.25
CA ASP A 124 -60.01 -2.73 10.45
C ASP A 124 -58.58 -2.26 10.75
N ASP A 125 -57.79 -3.11 11.41
CA ASP A 125 -56.38 -2.84 11.73
C ASP A 125 -55.43 -3.30 10.62
N GLY A 126 -55.98 -3.87 9.55
CA GLY A 126 -55.26 -4.39 8.40
C GLY A 126 -54.59 -5.75 8.64
N SER A 127 -54.79 -6.39 9.79
CA SER A 127 -54.23 -7.70 10.09
C SER A 127 -55.21 -8.81 9.67
N PRO A 128 -54.81 -9.75 8.80
CA PRO A 128 -55.63 -10.93 8.47
C PRO A 128 -55.76 -11.91 9.64
N CYS A 129 -55.06 -11.66 10.76
CA CYS A 129 -55.03 -12.50 11.94
C CYS A 129 -55.90 -11.96 13.08
N THR A 130 -56.75 -10.96 12.82
CA THR A 130 -57.70 -10.41 13.78
C THR A 130 -59.11 -10.38 13.21
N ASP A 131 -60.06 -10.66 14.10
CA ASP A 131 -61.49 -10.43 13.90
C ASP A 131 -61.80 -9.03 14.47
N ASP A 132 -61.89 -8.03 13.58
CA ASP A 132 -62.10 -6.65 13.98
C ASP A 132 -63.58 -6.32 14.13
N ARG A 133 -63.97 -5.85 15.31
CA ARG A 133 -65.37 -5.54 15.65
C ARG A 133 -65.49 -4.24 16.42
N CYS A 134 -66.53 -3.49 16.07
CA CYS A 134 -66.94 -2.30 16.78
C CYS A 134 -67.99 -2.64 17.83
N GLU A 135 -67.57 -2.78 19.09
CA GLU A 135 -68.45 -3.11 20.20
C GLU A 135 -68.73 -1.87 21.06
N ALA A 136 -69.97 -1.38 21.04
CA ALA A 136 -70.41 -0.20 21.80
C ALA A 136 -69.57 1.08 21.52
N GLY A 137 -69.03 1.19 20.29
CA GLY A 137 -68.10 2.25 19.88
C GLY A 137 -66.73 2.11 20.53
N GLU A 138 -66.25 0.88 20.68
CA GLU A 138 -64.85 0.59 20.99
C GLU A 138 -64.37 -0.51 20.03
N CYS A 139 -63.17 -0.36 19.48
CA CYS A 139 -62.61 -1.36 18.59
C CYS A 139 -62.02 -2.52 19.38
N THR A 140 -62.39 -3.72 18.99
CA THR A 140 -61.86 -4.98 19.50
C THR A 140 -61.27 -5.77 18.33
N HIS A 141 -60.06 -6.31 18.51
CA HIS A 141 -59.34 -7.07 17.48
C HIS A 141 -59.08 -8.46 18.08
N ALA A 142 -59.97 -9.41 17.82
CA ALA A 142 -59.88 -10.74 18.43
C ALA A 142 -58.90 -11.62 17.63
N HIS A 143 -57.87 -12.11 18.29
CA HIS A 143 -56.79 -12.84 17.61
C HIS A 143 -57.28 -14.19 17.07
N HIS A 144 -56.95 -14.51 15.82
CA HIS A 144 -57.03 -15.86 15.30
C HIS A 144 -56.11 -16.81 16.09
N PRO A 145 -56.47 -18.10 16.23
CA PRO A 145 -55.61 -19.13 16.77
C PRO A 145 -54.21 -19.16 16.14
N ASP A 146 -53.19 -19.39 16.96
CA ASP A 146 -51.82 -19.58 16.46
C ASP A 146 -51.75 -20.75 15.47
N GLY A 147 -51.11 -20.53 14.32
CA GLY A 147 -50.98 -21.52 13.24
C GLY A 147 -52.10 -21.49 12.19
N GLU A 148 -53.05 -20.55 12.27
CA GLU A 148 -54.02 -20.35 11.20
C GLU A 148 -53.37 -19.64 9.99
N PRO A 149 -53.56 -20.12 8.74
CA PRO A 149 -52.89 -19.54 7.58
C PRO A 149 -53.42 -18.15 7.24
N CYS A 150 -52.50 -17.22 6.96
CA CYS A 150 -52.82 -15.82 6.63
C CYS A 150 -52.06 -15.31 5.40
N PRO A 151 -52.10 -16.01 4.25
CA PRO A 151 -51.27 -15.68 3.09
C PRO A 151 -51.58 -14.29 2.54
N ASP A 152 -50.54 -13.52 2.18
CA ASP A 152 -50.60 -12.15 1.68
C ASP A 152 -50.32 -12.03 0.17
N ASP A 153 -50.47 -13.15 -0.55
CA ASP A 153 -50.16 -13.32 -1.99
C ASP A 153 -48.67 -13.14 -2.35
N GLU A 154 -47.76 -13.03 -1.37
CA GLU A 154 -46.32 -13.14 -1.55
C GLU A 154 -45.90 -14.59 -1.22
N TRP A 155 -45.29 -15.29 -2.17
CA TRP A 155 -44.91 -16.68 -1.98
C TRP A 155 -43.48 -16.82 -1.46
N CYS A 156 -42.57 -15.90 -1.81
CA CYS A 156 -41.14 -16.07 -1.54
C CYS A 156 -40.71 -15.78 -0.10
N ASP A 157 -41.52 -15.09 0.67
CA ASP A 157 -41.23 -14.72 2.05
C ASP A 157 -41.60 -15.83 3.05
N GLY A 158 -42.50 -16.75 2.67
CA GLY A 158 -42.60 -18.05 3.33
C GLY A 158 -43.97 -18.69 3.29
N VAL A 159 -44.26 -19.38 4.40
CA VAL A 159 -45.64 -19.67 4.79
C VAL A 159 -45.95 -18.77 5.97
N GLU A 160 -47.07 -18.07 5.86
CA GLU A 160 -47.54 -17.09 6.81
C GLU A 160 -48.59 -17.72 7.71
N GLU A 161 -48.32 -17.68 9.01
CA GLU A 161 -49.22 -18.18 10.04
C GLU A 161 -49.46 -17.10 11.08
N CYS A 162 -50.68 -17.07 11.62
CA CYS A 162 -51.02 -16.20 12.72
C CYS A 162 -50.22 -16.60 13.97
N PHE A 163 -49.62 -15.62 14.63
CA PHE A 163 -48.99 -15.76 15.93
C PHE A 163 -49.25 -14.51 16.76
N ASP A 164 -50.01 -14.65 17.84
CA ASP A 164 -50.39 -13.54 18.70
C ASP A 164 -51.03 -12.36 17.93
N GLY A 165 -51.93 -12.66 16.99
CA GLY A 165 -52.70 -11.67 16.22
C GLY A 165 -51.93 -11.00 15.08
N LEU A 166 -50.66 -11.36 14.89
CA LEU A 166 -49.83 -10.91 13.78
C LEU A 166 -49.60 -12.05 12.80
N CYS A 167 -49.71 -11.74 11.51
CA CYS A 167 -49.30 -12.65 10.45
C CYS A 167 -47.78 -12.66 10.34
N ARG A 168 -47.14 -13.83 10.52
CA ARG A 168 -45.68 -13.96 10.53
C ARG A 168 -45.23 -15.04 9.57
N ASN A 169 -44.19 -14.75 8.80
CA ASN A 169 -43.48 -15.76 8.03
C ASN A 169 -42.70 -16.70 8.96
N THR A 170 -42.74 -17.99 8.65
CA THR A 170 -42.11 -19.03 9.48
C THR A 170 -40.92 -19.68 8.79
N VAL A 171 -41.08 -20.05 7.51
CA VAL A 171 -40.09 -20.81 6.75
C VAL A 171 -40.03 -20.27 5.33
N THR A 172 -38.85 -19.82 4.90
CA THR A 172 -38.60 -19.45 3.50
C THR A 172 -38.85 -20.67 2.59
N PRO A 173 -39.55 -20.53 1.45
CA PRO A 173 -39.98 -21.68 0.64
C PRO A 173 -38.82 -22.35 -0.08
N CYS A 174 -37.74 -21.60 -0.31
CA CYS A 174 -36.57 -22.07 -1.02
C CYS A 174 -35.51 -22.59 -0.04
N PRO A 175 -35.10 -23.86 -0.17
CA PRO A 175 -34.05 -24.41 0.68
C PRO A 175 -32.72 -23.75 0.38
N GLU A 176 -31.90 -23.53 1.42
CA GLU A 176 -30.54 -23.04 1.23
C GLU A 176 -29.72 -24.05 0.40
N PRO A 177 -29.04 -23.60 -0.66
CA PRO A 177 -28.14 -24.45 -1.43
C PRO A 177 -26.95 -24.94 -0.58
N PRO A 178 -26.39 -26.12 -0.89
CA PRO A 178 -25.26 -26.66 -0.14
C PRO A 178 -23.92 -25.96 -0.43
N ASP A 179 -23.80 -25.25 -1.56
CA ASP A 179 -22.58 -24.49 -1.92
C ASP A 179 -22.79 -23.01 -1.56
N PRO A 180 -21.91 -22.39 -0.74
CA PRO A 180 -22.02 -20.98 -0.37
C PRO A 180 -21.92 -20.00 -1.56
N CYS A 181 -21.51 -20.47 -2.73
CA CYS A 181 -21.49 -19.70 -3.97
C CYS A 181 -22.75 -19.83 -4.82
N ILE A 182 -23.76 -20.51 -4.31
CA ILE A 182 -25.10 -20.59 -4.89
C ILE A 182 -26.08 -20.07 -3.86
N TYR A 183 -26.98 -19.19 -4.27
CA TYR A 183 -28.14 -18.80 -3.47
C TYR A 183 -29.41 -19.25 -4.17
N ALA A 184 -30.43 -19.61 -3.39
CA ALA A 184 -31.73 -19.96 -3.95
C ALA A 184 -32.49 -18.69 -4.27
N ALA A 185 -32.68 -18.43 -5.56
CA ALA A 185 -33.51 -17.33 -6.04
C ALA A 185 -34.96 -17.81 -6.18
N CYS A 186 -35.87 -17.02 -5.61
CA CYS A 186 -37.29 -17.30 -5.65
C CYS A 186 -37.99 -16.50 -6.78
N ASP A 187 -39.00 -17.10 -7.42
CA ASP A 187 -39.77 -16.51 -8.50
C ASP A 187 -41.26 -16.47 -8.15
N GLU A 188 -41.74 -15.28 -7.79
CA GLU A 188 -43.13 -15.02 -7.37
C GLU A 188 -44.17 -15.34 -8.46
N ALA A 189 -43.83 -15.15 -9.73
CA ALA A 189 -44.81 -15.37 -10.80
C ALA A 189 -45.08 -16.86 -11.04
N THR A 190 -44.13 -17.72 -10.67
CA THR A 190 -44.18 -19.16 -10.95
C THR A 190 -44.23 -20.02 -9.69
N HIS A 191 -44.04 -19.42 -8.51
CA HIS A 191 -43.88 -20.11 -7.23
C HIS A 191 -42.81 -21.22 -7.32
N THR A 192 -41.65 -20.89 -7.90
CA THR A 192 -40.54 -21.83 -8.06
C THR A 192 -39.22 -21.28 -7.54
N CYS A 193 -38.35 -22.19 -7.10
CA CYS A 193 -36.97 -21.89 -6.71
C CYS A 193 -36.02 -22.25 -7.85
N ARG A 194 -35.01 -21.41 -8.06
CA ARG A 194 -33.89 -21.68 -8.96
C ARG A 194 -32.58 -21.36 -8.26
N ASP A 195 -31.56 -22.14 -8.58
CA ASP A 195 -30.21 -21.86 -8.13
C ASP A 195 -29.62 -20.72 -8.97
N ALA A 196 -29.06 -19.72 -8.30
CA ALA A 196 -28.37 -18.61 -8.93
C ALA A 196 -26.95 -18.47 -8.37
N PRO A 197 -25.94 -18.24 -9.21
CA PRO A 197 -24.56 -18.06 -8.75
C PRO A 197 -24.42 -16.73 -8.00
N VAL A 198 -23.73 -16.80 -6.87
CA VAL A 198 -23.18 -15.62 -6.19
C VAL A 198 -22.12 -14.98 -7.10
N VAL A 199 -21.99 -13.66 -7.00
CA VAL A 199 -21.06 -12.87 -7.82
C VAL A 199 -19.62 -13.39 -7.68
N ASP A 200 -18.95 -13.54 -8.82
CA ASP A 200 -17.54 -13.94 -8.86
C ASP A 200 -16.65 -13.02 -8.03
N GLY A 201 -15.77 -13.60 -7.22
CA GLY A 201 -14.87 -12.88 -6.32
C GLY A 201 -15.42 -12.68 -4.90
N MET A 202 -16.70 -12.99 -4.65
CA MET A 202 -17.26 -12.92 -3.29
C MET A 202 -16.68 -14.05 -2.41
N MET A 203 -16.38 -13.74 -1.15
CA MET A 203 -15.80 -14.69 -0.20
C MET A 203 -16.81 -15.79 0.16
N CYS A 204 -16.38 -17.04 0.11
CA CYS A 204 -17.23 -18.21 0.36
C CYS A 204 -16.66 -19.18 1.40
N GLY A 205 -15.44 -18.93 1.89
CA GLY A 205 -14.77 -19.71 2.92
C GLY A 205 -14.03 -18.82 3.91
N ALA A 206 -13.49 -19.43 4.96
CA ALA A 206 -12.74 -18.70 5.97
C ALA A 206 -11.38 -18.23 5.41
N GLU A 207 -10.85 -17.13 5.95
CA GLU A 207 -9.44 -16.82 5.77
C GLU A 207 -8.61 -17.95 6.37
N THR A 208 -7.87 -18.65 5.51
CA THR A 208 -6.96 -19.72 5.95
C THR A 208 -5.53 -19.21 6.01
N ALA A 209 -4.69 -19.91 6.78
CA ALA A 209 -3.27 -19.64 6.82
C ALA A 209 -2.65 -19.73 5.40
N CYS A 210 -1.58 -18.97 5.17
CA CYS A 210 -1.10 -18.58 3.83
C CYS A 210 -2.00 -17.60 3.06
N GLY A 211 -2.89 -16.79 3.65
CA GLY A 211 -3.63 -15.74 2.91
C GLY A 211 -4.52 -16.25 1.76
N ALA A 212 -4.79 -17.56 1.70
CA ALA A 212 -5.68 -18.13 0.70
C ALA A 212 -7.11 -17.73 1.04
N ILE A 213 -7.71 -16.96 0.13
CA ILE A 213 -9.12 -16.62 0.16
C ILE A 213 -9.87 -17.61 -0.74
N ASP A 214 -10.96 -18.15 -0.21
CA ASP A 214 -11.91 -18.92 -0.99
C ASP A 214 -12.90 -17.92 -1.60
N VAL A 215 -12.98 -17.89 -2.93
CA VAL A 215 -13.87 -16.99 -3.67
C VAL A 215 -14.75 -17.75 -4.64
N CYS A 216 -15.97 -17.25 -4.83
CA CYS A 216 -16.89 -17.76 -5.82
C CYS A 216 -16.35 -17.51 -7.23
N ILE A 217 -16.33 -18.57 -8.05
CA ILE A 217 -16.05 -18.49 -9.48
C ILE A 217 -16.99 -19.46 -10.18
N ASP A 218 -17.83 -18.94 -11.07
CA ASP A 218 -18.80 -19.73 -11.86
C ASP A 218 -19.73 -20.59 -10.97
N GLY A 219 -20.17 -20.00 -9.84
CA GLY A 219 -21.06 -20.66 -8.87
C GLY A 219 -20.40 -21.73 -7.99
N ALA A 220 -19.08 -21.89 -8.03
CA ALA A 220 -18.35 -22.80 -7.16
C ALA A 220 -17.41 -22.05 -6.23
N CYS A 221 -17.33 -22.50 -4.97
CA CYS A 221 -16.34 -21.98 -4.03
C CYS A 221 -14.94 -22.52 -4.38
N THR A 222 -14.08 -21.64 -4.92
CA THR A 222 -12.73 -22.00 -5.38
C THR A 222 -11.65 -21.37 -4.52
N ARG A 223 -10.64 -22.19 -4.16
CA ARG A 223 -9.49 -21.72 -3.39
C ARG A 223 -8.49 -21.02 -4.29
N ARG A 224 -8.28 -19.71 -4.10
CA ARG A 224 -7.21 -18.95 -4.78
C ARG A 224 -5.95 -18.99 -3.92
N LEU A 225 -4.85 -19.45 -4.53
CA LEU A 225 -3.53 -19.58 -3.91
C LEU A 225 -2.53 -18.52 -4.36
N GLU A 226 -2.90 -17.66 -5.30
CA GLU A 226 -1.98 -16.68 -5.91
C GLU A 226 -1.66 -15.53 -4.96
N GLY A 227 -0.37 -15.31 -4.69
CA GLY A 227 0.17 -14.19 -3.89
C GLY A 227 0.15 -14.40 -2.38
N ALA A 228 -0.24 -15.58 -1.92
CA ALA A 228 -0.76 -15.76 -0.57
C ALA A 228 0.33 -15.91 0.52
N CYS A 229 1.56 -16.26 0.10
CA CYS A 229 2.77 -16.20 0.93
C CYS A 229 3.81 -15.17 0.43
N ASP A 230 3.48 -14.41 -0.62
CA ASP A 230 4.42 -13.46 -1.25
C ASP A 230 4.75 -12.34 -0.27
N ASP A 231 6.00 -12.28 0.19
CA ASP A 231 6.46 -11.23 1.11
C ASP A 231 6.98 -9.99 0.37
N GLY A 232 6.83 -9.96 -0.97
CA GLY A 232 7.28 -8.89 -1.85
C GLY A 232 8.80 -8.86 -2.00
N ASN A 233 9.54 -9.83 -1.46
CA ASN A 233 10.98 -9.94 -1.62
C ASN A 233 11.32 -10.89 -2.77
N PRO A 234 11.87 -10.40 -3.89
CA PRO A 234 12.25 -11.25 -5.03
C PRO A 234 13.41 -12.23 -4.74
N CYS A 235 14.01 -12.17 -3.55
CA CYS A 235 15.07 -13.07 -3.10
C CYS A 235 14.62 -14.16 -2.13
N THR A 236 13.34 -14.23 -1.86
CA THR A 236 12.69 -15.35 -1.18
C THR A 236 11.87 -16.13 -2.21
N ILE A 237 11.84 -17.45 -2.03
CA ILE A 237 10.94 -18.34 -2.73
C ILE A 237 9.87 -18.71 -1.72
N ASP A 238 8.73 -18.03 -1.82
CA ASP A 238 7.63 -18.22 -0.91
C ASP A 238 6.82 -19.45 -1.32
N ARG A 239 6.68 -20.39 -0.38
CA ARG A 239 5.95 -21.63 -0.59
C ARG A 239 4.88 -21.77 0.48
N CYS A 240 3.64 -21.94 0.04
CA CYS A 240 2.61 -22.46 0.93
C CYS A 240 2.72 -23.99 0.96
N VAL A 241 2.97 -24.55 2.15
CA VAL A 241 3.13 -25.98 2.38
C VAL A 241 2.05 -26.49 3.32
N THR A 242 1.73 -27.78 3.18
CA THR A 242 0.83 -28.51 4.08
C THR A 242 1.54 -29.79 4.53
N ASP A 243 1.84 -29.91 5.82
CA ASP A 243 2.61 -31.03 6.36
C ASP A 243 1.88 -32.39 6.27
N ALA A 244 0.55 -32.37 6.22
CA ALA A 244 -0.29 -33.57 6.11
C ALA A 244 -1.70 -33.25 5.57
N PRO A 245 -2.43 -34.25 5.02
CA PRO A 245 -3.84 -34.11 4.70
C PRO A 245 -4.66 -33.68 5.93
N GLY A 246 -5.27 -32.50 5.86
CA GLY A 246 -6.07 -31.92 6.95
C GLY A 246 -5.28 -31.07 7.96
N ALA A 247 -3.96 -30.89 7.79
CA ALA A 247 -3.19 -29.92 8.57
C ALA A 247 -3.42 -28.49 8.02
N PRO A 248 -3.40 -27.46 8.89
CA PRO A 248 -3.47 -26.08 8.43
C PRO A 248 -2.21 -25.76 7.60
N PRO A 249 -2.35 -25.12 6.43
CA PRO A 249 -1.21 -24.70 5.62
C PRO A 249 -0.35 -23.64 6.33
N HIS A 250 0.96 -23.58 6.05
CA HIS A 250 1.85 -22.51 6.52
C HIS A 250 2.81 -22.03 5.44
N CYS A 251 3.34 -20.82 5.61
CA CYS A 251 4.34 -20.26 4.71
C CYS A 251 5.75 -20.71 5.11
N GLU A 252 6.45 -21.34 4.19
CA GLU A 252 7.89 -21.55 4.25
C GLU A 252 8.57 -20.62 3.24
N ARG A 253 9.74 -20.11 3.64
CA ARG A 253 10.56 -19.24 2.80
C ARG A 253 11.92 -19.88 2.62
N ASP A 254 12.22 -20.23 1.37
CA ASP A 254 13.56 -20.59 0.96
C ASP A 254 14.27 -19.37 0.39
N HIS A 255 15.58 -19.30 0.50
CA HIS A 255 16.35 -18.27 -0.20
C HIS A 255 16.44 -18.62 -1.69
N ALA A 256 16.16 -17.64 -2.54
CA ALA A 256 16.58 -17.73 -3.94
C ALA A 256 18.10 -17.94 -4.00
N ALA A 257 18.56 -18.68 -5.02
CA ALA A 257 19.98 -18.98 -5.15
C ALA A 257 20.79 -17.68 -5.22
N ASP A 258 21.93 -17.65 -4.53
CA ASP A 258 22.82 -16.50 -4.57
C ASP A 258 23.20 -16.18 -6.04
N GLY A 259 23.12 -14.91 -6.43
CA GLY A 259 23.34 -14.47 -7.80
C GLY A 259 22.07 -14.39 -8.67
N THR A 260 20.91 -14.82 -8.18
CA THR A 260 19.62 -14.66 -8.89
C THR A 260 19.29 -13.18 -9.01
N SER A 261 18.94 -12.71 -10.21
CA SER A 261 18.58 -11.30 -10.40
C SER A 261 17.27 -10.97 -9.69
N CYS A 262 17.26 -9.87 -8.93
CA CYS A 262 16.15 -9.48 -8.06
C CYS A 262 15.54 -8.11 -8.39
N THR A 263 15.95 -7.47 -9.49
CA THR A 263 15.25 -6.31 -10.08
C THR A 263 15.39 -6.29 -11.61
N THR A 264 14.54 -5.50 -12.28
CA THR A 264 14.86 -4.96 -13.61
C THR A 264 16.09 -4.04 -13.52
N ALA A 265 16.83 -3.89 -14.62
CA ALA A 265 18.07 -3.10 -14.65
C ALA A 265 17.81 -1.64 -14.22
N ASP A 266 18.34 -1.27 -13.06
CA ASP A 266 18.32 0.10 -12.51
C ASP A 266 19.60 0.82 -13.00
N PRO A 267 19.51 1.92 -13.75
CA PRO A 267 20.67 2.67 -14.24
C PRO A 267 21.57 3.22 -13.11
N CYS A 268 21.06 3.28 -11.87
CA CYS A 268 21.77 3.73 -10.68
C CYS A 268 22.18 2.63 -9.70
N GLY A 269 21.75 1.38 -9.92
CA GLY A 269 22.16 0.21 -9.13
C GLY A 269 23.57 -0.28 -9.45
N GLY A 270 24.24 0.41 -10.37
CA GLY A 270 25.45 -0.01 -11.01
C GLY A 270 25.22 -0.81 -12.27
N GLY A 271 26.28 -1.00 -13.05
CA GLY A 271 26.20 -1.76 -14.30
C GLY A 271 25.78 -3.22 -14.14
N GLY A 272 25.56 -3.70 -12.91
CA GLY A 272 25.13 -5.06 -12.58
C GLY A 272 23.66 -5.17 -12.21
N ALA A 273 23.03 -6.26 -12.62
CA ALA A 273 21.71 -6.66 -12.11
C ALA A 273 21.77 -6.81 -10.58
N ARG A 274 20.81 -6.28 -9.82
CA ARG A 274 20.73 -6.60 -8.39
C ARG A 274 20.59 -8.10 -8.21
N VAL A 275 21.31 -8.68 -7.26
CA VAL A 275 21.32 -10.13 -7.04
C VAL A 275 20.94 -10.49 -5.62
N CYS A 276 20.33 -11.66 -5.48
CA CYS A 276 20.08 -12.26 -4.19
C CYS A 276 21.38 -12.72 -3.56
N VAL A 277 21.59 -12.37 -2.29
CA VAL A 277 22.63 -12.94 -1.43
C VAL A 277 22.02 -13.20 -0.06
N ALA A 278 21.99 -14.46 0.36
CA ALA A 278 21.41 -14.89 1.63
C ALA A 278 19.99 -14.32 1.88
N GLY A 279 19.12 -14.37 0.87
CA GLY A 279 17.73 -13.93 0.97
C GLY A 279 17.51 -12.41 0.82
N ASN A 280 18.56 -11.62 0.64
CA ASN A 280 18.45 -10.16 0.47
C ASN A 280 18.75 -9.74 -0.97
N CYS A 281 17.92 -8.86 -1.52
CA CYS A 281 18.17 -8.24 -2.81
C CYS A 281 19.18 -7.09 -2.65
N ILE A 282 20.44 -7.35 -2.99
CA ILE A 282 21.52 -6.36 -2.88
C ILE A 282 21.97 -5.88 -4.26
N ALA A 283 22.49 -4.65 -4.33
CA ALA A 283 23.14 -4.17 -5.54
C ALA A 283 24.33 -5.09 -5.89
N ALA A 284 24.38 -5.60 -7.12
CA ALA A 284 25.63 -6.11 -7.65
C ALA A 284 26.53 -4.90 -7.89
N SER A 285 27.29 -4.54 -6.85
CA SER A 285 28.51 -3.72 -6.88
C SER A 285 28.77 -3.05 -8.23
N ASP A 286 28.37 -1.77 -8.36
CA ASP A 286 28.98 -0.77 -9.24
C ASP A 286 28.13 0.51 -9.30
N ALA A 287 27.61 1.07 -8.20
CA ALA A 287 26.92 2.36 -8.29
C ALA A 287 27.85 3.34 -9.05
N PRO A 288 27.45 3.87 -10.23
CA PRO A 288 28.38 4.44 -11.21
C PRO A 288 29.00 5.77 -10.77
N CYS A 289 28.71 6.19 -9.53
CA CYS A 289 28.97 7.51 -9.03
C CYS A 289 30.07 7.59 -7.97
N GLY A 290 30.61 6.47 -7.48
CA GLY A 290 31.70 6.48 -6.50
C GLY A 290 32.86 7.37 -6.96
N ASP A 291 33.15 8.44 -6.22
CA ASP A 291 34.12 9.47 -6.61
C ASP A 291 35.53 9.21 -6.05
N GLY A 292 35.74 8.08 -5.39
CA GLY A 292 37.00 7.74 -4.75
C GLY A 292 37.21 8.41 -3.39
N SER A 293 36.17 8.90 -2.72
CA SER A 293 36.25 9.50 -1.38
C SER A 293 35.15 9.00 -0.43
N LEU A 294 35.48 8.83 0.86
CA LEU A 294 34.50 8.45 1.90
C LEU A 294 33.67 9.65 2.42
N CYS A 295 33.98 10.86 1.95
CA CYS A 295 33.45 12.12 2.48
C CYS A 295 32.45 12.81 1.56
N THR A 296 32.19 12.23 0.39
CA THR A 296 31.37 12.81 -0.65
C THR A 296 30.43 11.72 -1.10
N VAL A 297 29.17 11.83 -0.69
CA VAL A 297 28.15 10.94 -1.23
C VAL A 297 27.79 11.48 -2.60
N THR A 298 27.79 10.61 -3.58
CA THR A 298 27.28 10.92 -4.90
C THR A 298 25.91 10.29 -5.07
N ALA A 299 24.92 11.12 -5.37
CA ALA A 299 23.59 10.65 -5.74
C ALA A 299 23.56 10.36 -7.24
N CYS A 300 23.07 9.18 -7.60
CA CYS A 300 22.73 8.86 -8.97
C CYS A 300 21.26 9.22 -9.25
N TRP A 301 21.02 9.94 -10.35
CA TRP A 301 19.69 10.33 -10.80
C TRP A 301 19.16 9.33 -11.82
N PHE A 302 17.84 9.26 -12.01
CA PHE A 302 17.16 8.31 -12.90
C PHE A 302 17.68 8.26 -14.36
N ASP A 303 18.44 9.27 -14.81
CA ASP A 303 19.09 9.34 -16.12
C ASP A 303 20.53 8.79 -16.15
N GLY A 304 21.01 8.25 -15.02
CA GLY A 304 22.38 7.78 -14.85
C GLY A 304 23.41 8.89 -14.57
N SER A 305 22.98 10.13 -14.36
CA SER A 305 23.87 11.22 -13.98
C SER A 305 24.24 11.18 -12.49
N CYS A 306 25.48 11.56 -12.19
CA CYS A 306 26.00 11.60 -10.82
C CYS A 306 26.13 13.05 -10.35
N THR A 307 25.57 13.37 -9.19
CA THR A 307 25.79 14.65 -8.51
C THR A 307 26.35 14.43 -7.13
N THR A 308 27.28 15.27 -6.71
CA THR A 308 27.70 15.31 -5.31
C THR A 308 26.57 15.87 -4.46
N VAL A 309 26.17 15.14 -3.41
CA VAL A 309 25.27 15.66 -2.39
C VAL A 309 26.09 16.27 -1.26
N SER A 310 25.74 17.51 -0.92
CA SER A 310 26.25 18.22 0.26
C SER A 310 25.08 18.36 1.24
N PRO A 311 25.26 18.10 2.54
CA PRO A 311 26.54 18.01 3.25
C PRO A 311 27.23 16.63 3.19
N THR A 312 28.55 16.63 3.42
CA THR A 312 29.37 15.45 3.71
C THR A 312 28.70 14.58 4.78
N PRO A 313 28.61 13.24 4.58
CA PRO A 313 28.05 12.35 5.59
C PRO A 313 28.80 12.49 6.90
N SER A 314 28.05 12.57 8.00
CA SER A 314 28.63 12.54 9.33
C SER A 314 29.15 11.13 9.61
N ILE A 315 30.47 10.95 9.67
CA ILE A 315 31.08 9.67 9.99
C ILE A 315 30.81 9.34 11.47
N PRO A 316 30.21 8.17 11.79
CA PRO A 316 29.88 7.81 13.16
C PRO A 316 31.14 7.65 14.02
N PRO A 317 31.19 8.26 15.21
CA PRO A 317 32.30 8.05 16.14
C PRO A 317 32.25 6.67 16.78
N LEU A 318 33.40 6.04 16.97
CA LEU A 318 33.60 4.80 17.70
C LEU A 318 34.72 4.99 18.73
N ALA A 319 34.39 4.82 20.01
CA ALA A 319 35.33 5.08 21.10
C ALA A 319 36.36 3.94 21.23
N CYS A 320 37.56 4.28 21.69
CA CYS A 320 38.55 3.28 22.09
C CYS A 320 37.98 2.35 23.18
N GLY A 321 38.18 1.04 23.02
CA GLY A 321 37.66 -0.01 23.90
C GLY A 321 36.20 -0.38 23.65
N SER A 322 35.57 0.18 22.61
CA SER A 322 34.18 -0.12 22.24
C SER A 322 34.08 -0.94 20.96
N GLY A 323 32.88 -1.46 20.68
CA GLY A 323 32.58 -2.17 19.45
C GLY A 323 31.17 -1.90 18.95
N VAL A 324 30.93 -2.27 17.70
CA VAL A 324 29.68 -2.02 16.95
C VAL A 324 29.39 -3.21 16.04
N THR A 325 28.11 -3.56 15.90
CA THR A 325 27.66 -4.52 14.87
C THR A 325 27.26 -3.75 13.62
N ALA A 326 27.80 -4.17 12.48
CA ALA A 326 27.65 -3.48 11.21
C ALA A 326 27.66 -4.45 10.03
N SER A 327 27.42 -3.92 8.83
CA SER A 327 27.37 -4.71 7.61
C SER A 327 27.82 -3.89 6.41
N THR A 328 28.64 -4.50 5.55
CA THR A 328 29.00 -3.97 4.23
C THR A 328 28.06 -4.45 3.13
N PHE A 329 27.02 -5.23 3.43
CA PHE A 329 26.02 -5.65 2.44
C PHE A 329 25.21 -4.48 1.87
N THR A 330 24.94 -3.48 2.72
CA THR A 330 24.20 -2.26 2.36
C THR A 330 25.12 -1.04 2.21
N GLY A 331 26.43 -1.22 2.40
CA GLY A 331 27.42 -0.16 2.25
C GLY A 331 27.64 0.19 0.78
N ALA A 332 27.88 1.49 0.52
CA ALA A 332 28.31 1.99 -0.80
C ALA A 332 29.65 1.37 -1.20
N ASN A 333 30.06 1.53 -2.47
CA ASN A 333 31.37 1.11 -2.99
C ASN A 333 32.06 2.34 -3.62
N ASP A 334 32.33 3.34 -2.80
CA ASP A 334 32.84 4.64 -3.20
C ASP A 334 34.37 4.63 -3.38
N VAL A 335 35.11 3.71 -2.74
CA VAL A 335 36.58 3.72 -2.68
C VAL A 335 37.17 2.34 -2.93
N SER A 336 37.62 2.11 -4.17
CA SER A 336 38.21 0.81 -4.52
C SER A 336 39.72 0.66 -4.28
N SER A 337 40.39 1.72 -3.84
CA SER A 337 41.84 1.76 -3.66
C SER A 337 42.25 2.66 -2.51
N TYR A 338 43.00 2.09 -1.55
CA TYR A 338 43.46 2.76 -0.33
C TYR A 338 44.98 2.92 -0.33
N GLY A 339 45.46 3.66 -1.34
CA GLY A 339 46.89 3.90 -1.54
C GLY A 339 47.70 2.61 -1.64
N THR A 340 48.69 2.46 -0.74
CA THR A 340 49.58 1.29 -0.72
C THR A 340 49.06 0.12 0.11
N CYS A 341 47.99 0.32 0.91
CA CYS A 341 47.46 -0.70 1.80
C CYS A 341 46.70 -1.80 1.07
N ALA A 342 45.85 -1.40 0.12
CA ALA A 342 44.98 -2.31 -0.61
C ALA A 342 44.46 -1.63 -1.89
N SER A 343 44.17 -2.46 -2.89
CA SER A 343 43.51 -2.05 -4.14
C SER A 343 42.60 -3.17 -4.61
N GLY A 344 41.59 -2.84 -5.43
CA GLY A 344 40.59 -3.81 -5.89
C GLY A 344 39.62 -4.23 -4.79
N LEU A 345 39.52 -3.41 -3.73
CA LEU A 345 38.41 -3.54 -2.79
C LEU A 345 37.18 -3.01 -3.53
N THR A 346 36.19 -3.86 -3.71
CA THR A 346 35.02 -3.61 -4.57
C THR A 346 33.74 -4.03 -3.83
N GLY A 347 33.88 -4.22 -2.53
CA GLY A 347 32.85 -4.66 -1.62
C GLY A 347 31.91 -3.51 -1.31
N GLY A 348 31.38 -3.50 -0.09
CA GLY A 348 30.80 -2.28 0.46
C GLY A 348 31.74 -1.69 1.49
N GLU A 349 31.77 -0.38 1.64
CA GLU A 349 32.50 0.27 2.73
C GLU A 349 31.59 0.57 3.92
N VAL A 350 32.16 0.40 5.11
CA VAL A 350 31.68 1.04 6.33
C VAL A 350 32.85 1.75 6.98
N VAL A 351 32.65 2.99 7.43
CA VAL A 351 33.69 3.81 8.07
C VAL A 351 33.26 4.31 9.45
N TYR A 352 34.20 4.29 10.41
CA TYR A 352 34.04 4.84 11.75
C TYR A 352 35.19 5.78 12.11
N ALA A 353 34.87 6.88 12.79
CA ALA A 353 35.84 7.85 13.30
C ALA A 353 36.28 7.47 14.71
N VAL A 354 37.60 7.35 14.94
CA VAL A 354 38.18 6.98 16.24
C VAL A 354 39.04 8.12 16.74
N ASP A 355 38.62 8.75 17.85
CA ASP A 355 39.39 9.80 18.52
C ASP A 355 40.39 9.17 19.51
N LEU A 356 41.69 9.40 19.28
CA LEU A 356 42.75 8.79 20.08
C LEU A 356 43.16 9.64 21.29
N PRO A 357 43.61 9.01 22.40
CA PRO A 357 44.18 9.72 23.55
C PRO A 357 45.46 10.45 23.17
N ALA A 358 45.94 11.39 24.01
CA ALA A 358 47.03 12.31 23.69
C ALA A 358 48.43 11.67 23.53
N TRP A 359 48.58 10.37 23.81
CA TRP A 359 49.84 9.63 23.69
C TRP A 359 49.80 8.66 22.51
N THR A 360 50.97 8.28 21.99
CA THR A 360 51.08 7.23 20.97
C THR A 360 50.47 5.93 21.47
N VAL A 361 49.56 5.35 20.68
CA VAL A 361 48.87 4.09 20.99
C VAL A 361 49.05 3.08 19.86
N ARG A 362 48.84 1.81 20.19
CA ARG A 362 48.63 0.74 19.23
C ARG A 362 47.13 0.61 18.99
N LEU A 363 46.65 1.24 17.93
CA LEU A 363 45.26 1.10 17.48
C LEU A 363 45.09 -0.29 16.86
N THR A 364 44.17 -1.07 17.39
CA THR A 364 43.80 -2.40 16.90
C THR A 364 42.32 -2.42 16.56
N ALA A 365 41.98 -2.81 15.34
CA ALA A 365 40.60 -3.01 14.90
C ALA A 365 40.42 -4.47 14.52
N THR A 366 39.41 -5.15 15.07
CA THR A 366 39.20 -6.59 14.89
C THR A 366 37.73 -6.88 14.61
N LEU A 367 37.48 -7.73 13.63
CA LEU A 367 36.16 -8.26 13.30
C LEU A 367 35.93 -9.59 14.02
N SER A 368 34.73 -9.76 14.58
CA SER A 368 34.17 -11.02 15.06
C SER A 368 32.81 -11.28 14.42
N ASP A 369 32.28 -12.49 14.61
CA ASP A 369 30.93 -12.88 14.18
C ASP A 369 30.67 -12.62 12.68
N VAL A 370 31.71 -12.85 11.87
CA VAL A 370 31.73 -12.52 10.44
C VAL A 370 30.89 -13.52 9.66
N VAL A 371 29.84 -13.02 9.01
CA VAL A 371 29.07 -13.72 7.98
C VAL A 371 29.30 -13.02 6.65
N SER A 372 29.98 -13.66 5.71
CA SER A 372 30.45 -13.00 4.49
C SER A 372 30.45 -13.92 3.27
N ASN A 373 30.40 -13.32 2.08
CA ASN A 373 30.59 -14.02 0.80
C ASN A 373 32.06 -13.97 0.31
N GLY A 374 32.97 -13.49 1.16
CA GLY A 374 34.39 -13.33 0.86
C GLY A 374 35.16 -12.86 2.10
N THR A 375 36.43 -12.46 1.93
CA THR A 375 37.26 -12.01 3.07
C THR A 375 37.18 -10.50 3.24
N PRO A 376 36.61 -10.00 4.36
CA PRO A 376 36.65 -8.57 4.66
C PRO A 376 38.07 -8.14 5.03
N THR A 377 38.42 -6.95 4.57
CA THR A 377 39.64 -6.22 4.84
C THR A 377 39.32 -5.07 5.78
N VAL A 378 40.09 -4.96 6.86
CA VAL A 378 40.03 -3.83 7.79
C VAL A 378 41.19 -2.90 7.50
N LEU A 379 40.93 -1.60 7.41
CA LEU A 379 41.90 -0.57 7.11
C LEU A 379 41.88 0.54 8.17
N VAL A 380 43.04 1.17 8.37
CA VAL A 380 43.20 2.36 9.21
C VAL A 380 43.67 3.51 8.32
N LEU A 381 42.90 4.59 8.26
CA LEU A 381 43.21 5.80 7.50
C LEU A 381 43.56 6.97 8.42
N GLY A 382 44.50 7.80 7.99
CA GLY A 382 44.84 9.06 8.67
C GLY A 382 43.88 10.21 8.38
N ASP A 383 43.15 10.12 7.26
CA ASP A 383 42.16 11.06 6.76
C ASP A 383 41.06 10.27 6.04
N ALA A 384 39.78 10.55 6.34
CA ALA A 384 38.67 9.85 5.70
C ALA A 384 38.50 10.23 4.23
N CYS A 385 38.85 11.46 3.86
CA CYS A 385 38.63 11.99 2.52
C CYS A 385 39.81 11.72 1.59
N ASP A 386 40.91 11.20 2.12
CA ASP A 386 42.09 10.78 1.36
C ASP A 386 42.35 9.29 1.60
N PRO A 387 41.85 8.39 0.73
CA PRO A 387 42.13 6.96 0.81
C PRO A 387 43.62 6.61 0.73
N ALA A 388 44.45 7.48 0.14
CA ALA A 388 45.89 7.27 0.08
C ALA A 388 46.58 7.52 1.44
N SER A 389 45.87 8.13 2.41
CA SER A 389 46.31 8.30 3.80
C SER A 389 46.31 7.00 4.61
N CYS A 390 46.05 5.86 3.98
CA CYS A 390 46.04 4.57 4.64
C CYS A 390 47.37 4.25 5.33
N VAL A 391 47.27 3.88 6.61
CA VAL A 391 48.37 3.57 7.51
C VAL A 391 48.63 2.08 7.58
N ALA A 392 47.58 1.27 7.63
CA ALA A 392 47.66 -0.18 7.72
C ALA A 392 46.38 -0.85 7.21
N SER A 393 46.50 -2.09 6.77
CA SER A 393 45.40 -2.98 6.42
C SER A 393 45.65 -4.40 6.94
N GLY A 394 44.59 -5.19 7.07
CA GLY A 394 44.69 -6.61 7.41
C GLY A 394 43.38 -7.37 7.18
N ALA A 395 43.49 -8.69 7.01
CA ALA A 395 42.35 -9.56 6.84
C ALA A 395 41.65 -9.78 8.20
N SER A 396 40.42 -9.29 8.34
CA SER A 396 39.60 -9.37 9.56
C SER A 396 40.17 -8.73 10.84
N SER A 397 41.44 -8.34 10.87
CA SER A 397 42.04 -7.56 11.95
C SER A 397 43.23 -6.76 11.43
N VAL A 398 43.43 -5.57 11.96
CA VAL A 398 44.56 -4.70 11.65
C VAL A 398 45.05 -4.03 12.93
N ALA A 399 46.36 -3.82 13.02
CA ALA A 399 46.94 -3.05 14.10
C ALA A 399 48.06 -2.14 13.61
N ALA A 400 48.07 -0.90 14.09
CA ALA A 400 49.06 0.10 13.75
C ALA A 400 49.45 0.94 14.97
N THR A 401 50.74 1.26 15.08
CA THR A 401 51.20 2.27 16.04
C THR A 401 50.99 3.66 15.44
N VAL A 402 50.15 4.46 16.08
CA VAL A 402 49.65 5.73 15.55
C VAL A 402 49.86 6.86 16.55
N THR A 403 50.08 8.07 16.03
CA THR A 403 50.25 9.27 16.87
C THR A 403 48.95 9.60 17.58
N GLY A 404 49.00 9.74 18.91
CA GLY A 404 47.86 10.17 19.72
C GLY A 404 47.47 11.63 19.54
N GLY A 405 46.34 12.02 20.13
CA GLY A 405 45.82 13.38 20.15
C GLY A 405 45.20 13.82 18.82
N ARG A 406 44.87 12.87 17.95
CA ARG A 406 44.19 13.10 16.67
C ARG A 406 43.21 11.97 16.36
N ARG A 407 42.34 12.23 15.39
CA ARG A 407 41.38 11.28 14.84
C ARG A 407 42.03 10.39 13.77
N TYR A 408 41.62 9.12 13.75
CA TYR A 408 41.84 8.17 12.68
C TYR A 408 40.51 7.57 12.24
N TYR A 409 40.50 6.87 11.12
CA TYR A 409 39.30 6.24 10.59
C TYR A 409 39.53 4.75 10.39
N VAL A 410 38.59 3.94 10.87
CA VAL A 410 38.59 2.49 10.65
C VAL A 410 37.58 2.21 9.56
N VAL A 411 38.05 1.57 8.49
CA VAL A 411 37.24 1.20 7.34
C VAL A 411 37.18 -0.31 7.24
N VAL A 412 35.99 -0.85 6.94
CA VAL A 412 35.81 -2.25 6.59
C VAL A 412 35.27 -2.31 5.17
N ASP A 413 35.97 -3.06 4.32
CA ASP A 413 35.63 -3.25 2.90
C ASP A 413 36.06 -4.67 2.47
N GLY A 414 35.87 -5.08 1.22
CA GLY A 414 36.19 -6.42 0.73
C GLY A 414 36.65 -6.45 -0.73
N ALA A 415 37.60 -7.34 -1.03
CA ALA A 415 38.09 -7.53 -2.40
C ALA A 415 37.11 -8.35 -3.24
N ALA A 416 37.09 -8.11 -4.56
CA ALA A 416 36.27 -8.86 -5.52
C ALA A 416 34.78 -8.98 -5.08
N ASN A 417 34.18 -7.84 -4.72
CA ASN A 417 32.79 -7.73 -4.26
C ASN A 417 32.49 -8.47 -2.94
N ALA A 418 33.51 -8.78 -2.13
CA ALA A 418 33.31 -9.36 -0.82
C ALA A 418 32.57 -8.39 0.11
N ARG A 419 31.49 -8.88 0.73
CA ARG A 419 30.63 -8.18 1.68
C ARG A 419 30.43 -9.05 2.92
N ALA A 420 30.22 -8.42 4.06
CA ALA A 420 30.20 -9.07 5.36
C ALA A 420 29.28 -8.34 6.34
N ALA A 421 28.54 -9.11 7.15
CA ALA A 421 28.00 -8.67 8.44
C ALA A 421 28.98 -9.09 9.54
N PHE A 422 29.23 -8.23 10.52
CA PHE A 422 30.29 -8.43 11.52
C PHE A 422 30.06 -7.60 12.79
N SER A 423 30.77 -7.95 13.85
CA SER A 423 31.03 -7.09 15.01
C SER A 423 32.46 -6.54 14.94
N LEU A 424 32.61 -5.22 14.89
CA LEU A 424 33.89 -4.53 14.89
C LEU A 424 34.22 -4.06 16.31
N ALA A 425 35.38 -4.42 16.83
CA ALA A 425 35.91 -3.93 18.09
C ALA A 425 37.19 -3.10 17.85
N VAL A 426 37.30 -1.97 18.54
CA VAL A 426 38.46 -1.07 18.49
C VAL A 426 39.12 -0.99 19.85
N ASP A 427 40.43 -1.24 19.90
CA ASP A 427 41.28 -1.12 21.09
C ASP A 427 42.44 -0.15 20.85
N CYS A 428 42.78 0.64 21.87
CA CYS A 428 43.79 1.70 21.78
C CYS A 428 44.76 1.60 22.97
N SER A 429 45.54 0.52 23.02
CA SER A 429 46.50 0.23 24.09
C SER A 429 47.83 0.96 23.94
#